data_AF-A0A4G3VC42-F1
#
_entry.id   AF-A0A4G3VC42-F1
#
_cell.length_a   1.000
_cell.length_b   1.000
_cell.length_c   1.000
_cell.angle_alpha   90.00
_cell.angle_beta   90.00
_cell.angle_gamma   90.00
#
_symmetry.space_group_name_H-M   'P 1'
#
loop_
_entity.id
_entity.type
_entity.pdbx_description
1 polymer ?
#
loop_
_entity_poly.entity_id
_entity_poly.type
_entity_poly.pdbx_seq_one_letter_code
_entity_poly.pdbx_strand_id
1 'polypeptide(L)' 'MSNNTKYIFLSPHLDDAIFSCGDYISKLTSEGEIVLVITIFSGYPLSQQLQPSAKQFHKLCNLGEISD' A
#
# COMPACT_ATOMS: atom_id res chain seq x y z
N MET A 1 20.26 -7.21 -17.25
CA MET A 1 18.85 -6.78 -17.37
C MET A 1 18.84 -5.27 -17.21
N SER A 2 18.48 -4.51 -18.25
CA SER A 2 18.30 -3.06 -18.10
C SER A 2 17.04 -2.84 -17.27
N ASN A 3 17.15 -2.12 -16.15
CA ASN A 3 15.99 -1.72 -15.35
C ASN A 3 15.12 -0.79 -16.22
N ASN A 4 14.00 -1.32 -16.70
CA ASN A 4 13.12 -0.65 -17.65
C ASN A 4 12.01 0.16 -16.95
N THR A 5 12.07 0.27 -15.62
CA THR A 5 11.12 1.05 -14.81
C THR A 5 11.49 2.53 -14.88
N LYS A 6 10.67 3.33 -15.56
CA LYS A 6 10.88 4.78 -15.68
C LYS A 6 10.18 5.59 -14.58
N TYR A 7 9.11 5.04 -13.99
CA TYR A 7 8.29 5.74 -13.00
C TYR A 7 8.16 4.92 -11.73
N ILE A 8 8.60 5.50 -10.60
CA ILE A 8 8.49 4.91 -9.27
C ILE A 8 7.62 5.83 -8.41
N PHE A 9 6.56 5.25 -7.82
CA PHE A 9 5.72 5.91 -6.83
C PHE A 9 6.02 5.29 -5.47
N LEU A 10 6.42 6.13 -4.51
CA LEU A 10 6.62 5.70 -3.13
C LEU A 10 5.32 5.97 -2.35
N SER A 11 4.66 4.90 -1.94
CA SER A 11 3.44 4.95 -1.12
C SER A 11 3.81 4.71 0.33
N PRO A 12 3.50 5.61 1.28
CA PRO A 12 3.66 5.28 2.70
C PRO A 12 2.79 4.07 3.08
N HIS A 13 1.47 4.16 2.89
CA HIS A 13 0.51 3.11 3.25
C HIS A 13 -0.14 2.45 2.02
N LEU A 14 -0.99 1.43 2.27
CA LEU A 14 -1.67 0.60 1.27
C LEU A 14 -2.89 1.29 0.62
N ASP A 15 -2.72 2.52 0.16
CA ASP A 15 -3.76 3.36 -0.42
C ASP A 15 -3.21 4.67 -0.99
N ASP A 16 -2.26 5.30 -0.29
CA ASP A 16 -1.76 6.65 -0.56
C ASP A 16 -1.43 6.92 -2.04
N ALA A 17 -0.67 6.04 -2.71
CA ALA A 17 -0.31 6.24 -4.11
C ALA A 17 -1.51 6.23 -5.06
N ILE A 18 -2.51 5.38 -4.80
CA ILE A 18 -3.71 5.28 -5.66
C ILE A 18 -4.66 6.44 -5.38
N PHE A 19 -4.86 6.81 -4.12
CA PHE A 19 -5.73 7.94 -3.77
C PHE A 19 -5.16 9.29 -4.19
N SER A 20 -3.82 9.42 -4.21
CA SER A 20 -3.17 10.68 -4.59
C SER A 20 -2.86 10.77 -6.08
N CYS A 21 -2.46 9.66 -6.70
CA CYS A 21 -1.88 9.64 -8.06
C CYS A 21 -2.51 8.60 -8.99
N GLY A 22 -3.63 7.98 -8.61
CA GLY A 22 -4.21 6.85 -9.33
C GLY A 22 -4.53 7.15 -10.80
N ASP A 23 -5.09 8.33 -11.09
CA ASP A 23 -5.37 8.76 -12.47
C ASP A 23 -4.09 8.89 -13.30
N TYR A 24 -3.03 9.45 -12.73
CA TYR A 24 -1.75 9.61 -13.42
C TYR A 24 -1.03 8.27 -13.64
N ILE A 25 -1.07 7.38 -12.65
CA ILE A 25 -0.58 6.00 -12.80
C ILE A 25 -1.35 5.29 -13.93
N SER A 26 -2.68 5.41 -13.95
CA SER A 26 -3.51 4.83 -14.99
C SER A 26 -3.13 5.36 -16.38
N LYS A 27 -2.98 6.68 -16.52
CA LYS A 27 -2.52 7.31 -17.76
C LYS A 27 -1.18 6.74 -18.23
N LEU A 28 -0.15 6.75 -17.37
CA LEU A 28 1.19 6.26 -17.73
C LEU A 28 1.15 4.80 -18.21
N THR A 29 0.41 3.95 -17.48
CA THR A 29 0.27 2.54 -17.89
C THR A 29 -0.47 2.37 -19.22
N SER A 30 -1.47 3.22 -19.51
CA SER A 30 -2.18 3.21 -20.79
C SER A 30 -1.32 3.64 -21.98
N GLU A 31 -0.30 4.48 -21.72
CA GLU A 31 0.69 4.91 -22.71
C GLU A 31 1.83 3.88 -22.90
N GLY A 32 1.76 2.74 -22.20
CA GLY A 32 2.74 1.66 -22.30
C GLY A 32 3.97 1.84 -21.40
N GLU A 33 3.97 2.82 -20.49
CA GLU A 33 5.06 3.03 -19.55
C GLU A 33 5.04 2.01 -18.41
N ILE A 34 6.25 1.64 -17.95
CA ILE A 34 6.42 0.72 -16.82
C ILE A 34 6.44 1.54 -15.52
N VAL A 35 5.42 1.31 -14.70
CA VAL A 35 5.23 1.93 -13.39
C VAL A 35 5.49 0.92 -12.28
N LEU A 36 6.27 1.31 -11.27
CA LEU A 36 6.46 0.56 -10.03
C LEU A 36 5.91 1.36 -8.85
N VAL A 37 4.95 0.79 -8.13
CA VAL A 37 4.49 1.33 -6.84
C VAL A 37 5.19 0.55 -5.72
N ILE A 38 5.90 1.26 -4.85
CA ILE A 38 6.56 0.69 -3.68
C ILE A 38 5.81 1.18 -2.45
N THR A 39 5.13 0.28 -1.74
CA THR A 39 4.52 0.59 -0.45
C THR A 39 5.49 0.32 0.68
N ILE A 40 5.79 1.34 1.49
CA ILE A 40 6.83 1.26 2.52
C ILE A 40 6.30 0.51 3.76
N PHE A 41 5.11 0.87 4.25
CA PHE A 41 4.53 0.28 5.47
C PHE A 41 3.58 -0.89 5.16
N SER A 42 4.01 -1.83 4.32
CA SER A 42 3.26 -3.05 3.98
C SER A 42 3.83 -4.33 4.59
N GLY A 43 4.61 -4.22 5.67
CA GLY A 43 5.19 -5.36 6.37
C GLY A 43 4.13 -6.18 7.10
N TYR A 44 4.29 -7.52 7.11
CA TYR A 44 3.46 -8.38 7.93
C TYR A 44 3.91 -8.30 9.40
N PRO A 45 3.01 -8.06 10.37
CA PRO A 45 3.39 -7.99 11.78
C PRO A 45 3.85 -9.37 12.27
N LEU A 46 5.06 -9.43 12.86
CA LEU A 46 5.62 -10.69 13.38
C LEU A 46 4.91 -11.18 14.65
N SER A 47 4.30 -10.27 15.40
CA SER A 47 3.52 -10.58 16.60
C SER A 47 2.04 -10.41 16.30
N GLN A 48 1.23 -11.36 16.76
CA GLN A 48 -0.22 -11.23 16.76
C GLN A 48 -0.73 -10.34 17.90
N GLN A 49 0.12 -10.00 18.88
CA GLN A 49 -0.24 -9.06 19.94
C GLN A 49 -0.26 -7.64 19.41
N LEU A 50 -1.45 -7.18 19.08
CA LEU A 50 -1.71 -5.82 18.64
C LEU A 50 -1.84 -4.87 19.82
N GLN A 51 -1.27 -3.67 19.69
CA GLN A 51 -1.53 -2.58 20.62
C GLN A 51 -3.01 -2.17 20.58
N PRO A 52 -3.55 -1.59 21.67
CA PRO A 52 -4.97 -1.22 21.74
C PRO A 52 -5.44 -0.31 20.59
N SER A 53 -4.61 0.64 20.15
CA SER A 53 -4.90 1.52 19.02
C SER A 53 -5.00 0.75 17.69
N ALA A 54 -4.13 -0.24 17.47
CA ALA A 54 -4.19 -1.10 16.29
C ALA A 54 -5.44 -2.00 16.31
N LYS A 55 -5.83 -2.55 17.47
CA LYS A 55 -7.09 -3.29 17.63
C LYS A 55 -8.30 -2.40 17.31
N GLN A 56 -8.31 -1.15 17.79
CA GLN A 56 -9.36 -0.18 17.46
C GLN A 56 -9.40 0.13 15.95
N PHE A 57 -8.24 0.34 15.32
CA PHE A 57 -8.17 0.58 13.88
C PHE A 57 -8.69 -0.62 13.07
N HIS A 58 -8.32 -1.85 13.43
CA HIS A 58 -8.84 -3.06 12.79
C HIS A 58 -10.37 -3.16 12.89
N LYS A 59 -10.95 -2.74 14.02
CA LYS A 59 -12.41 -2.66 14.18
C LYS A 59 -13.03 -1.63 13.23
N LEU A 60 -12.41 -0.47 13.04
CA LEU A 60 -12.85 0.53 12.06
C LEU A 60 -12.77 0.00 10.62
N CYS A 61 -11.77 -0.84 10.35
CA CYS A 61 -11.62 -1.54 9.07
C CYS A 61 -12.54 -2.78 8.93
N ASN A 62 -13.45 -3.03 9.87
CA ASN A 62 -14.36 -4.20 9.89
C ASN A 62 -13.65 -5.57 9.86
N LEU A 63 -12.45 -5.67 10.44
CA LEU A 63 -11.68 -6.93 10.48
C LEU A 63 -11.95 -7.80 11.73
N GLY A 64 -12.88 -7.37 12.60
CA GLY A 64 -13.24 -8.08 13.84
C GLY A 64 -12.15 -8.04 14.92
N GLU A 65 -12.45 -8.60 16.11
CA GLU A 65 -11.41 -8.92 17.07
C GLU A 65 -10.68 -10.16 16.57
N ILE A 66 -9.41 -10.02 16.17
CA ILE A 66 -8.52 -11.17 16.03
C ILE A 66 -8.44 -11.76 17.44
N SER A 67 -9.18 -12.84 17.68
CA SER A 67 -9.16 -13.56 18.95
C SER A 67 -7.72 -14.00 19.23
N ASP A 68 -7.18 -13.52 20.35
CA ASP A 68 -5.85 -13.89 20.85
C ASP A 68 -5.75 -15.43 21.06
#